data_AF-A0A0C2F9N3-F1
#
_entry.id   AF-A0A0C2F9N3-F1
#
_cell.length_a   1.000
_cell.length_b   1.000
_cell.length_c   1.000
_cell.angle_alpha   90.00
_cell.angle_beta   90.00
_cell.angle_gamma   90.00
#
_symmetry.space_group_name_H-M   'P 1'
#
loop_
_entity.id
_entity.type
_entity.pdbx_description
1 polymer ?
#
loop_
_entity_poly.entity_id
_entity_poly.type
_entity_poly.pdbx_seq_one_letter_code
_entity_poly.pdbx_strand_id
1 'polypeptide(L)'
;MQIYQGLDIATNKITAEEAEGIPHHLMSFVDAATARYNIHQYRQQGLKVVEEIRQRGRIPIVVGGTAYYVESLLFEENIIETPGSKGDLEEVEELDKLSNMELHRRLEEVQSLY
;
A
#
# COMPACT_ATOMS: atom_id res chain seq x y z
N MET A 1 -8.46 -0.68 -0.76
CA MET A 1 -9.72 -1.36 -0.38
C MET A 1 -10.08 -2.51 -1.31
N GLN A 2 -10.12 -2.33 -2.63
CA GLN A 2 -10.53 -3.39 -3.57
C GLN A 2 -9.61 -4.62 -3.63
N ILE A 3 -8.44 -4.56 -3.01
CA ILE A 3 -7.53 -5.69 -2.81
C ILE A 3 -8.12 -6.79 -1.90
N TYR A 4 -9.07 -6.44 -1.02
CA TYR A 4 -9.59 -7.34 0.00
C TYR A 4 -10.72 -8.22 -0.51
N GLN A 5 -10.71 -9.50 -0.14
CA GLN A 5 -11.74 -10.49 -0.49
C GLN A 5 -13.07 -10.23 0.22
N GLY A 6 -14.17 -10.64 -0.41
CA GLY A 6 -15.52 -10.66 0.19
C GLY A 6 -16.20 -9.30 0.38
N LEU A 7 -15.49 -8.18 0.19
CA LEU A 7 -16.01 -6.84 0.38
C LEU A 7 -16.48 -6.18 -0.93
N ASP A 8 -17.04 -6.94 -1.86
CA ASP A 8 -17.27 -6.50 -3.25
C ASP A 8 -18.21 -5.29 -3.35
N ILE A 9 -19.38 -5.36 -2.69
CA ILE A 9 -20.38 -4.27 -2.68
C ILE A 9 -19.82 -3.03 -1.98
N ALA A 10 -19.28 -3.19 -0.77
CA ALA A 10 -18.79 -2.08 0.04
C ALA A 10 -17.59 -1.35 -0.56
N THR A 11 -16.83 -2.02 -1.44
CA THR A 11 -15.65 -1.44 -2.10
C THR A 11 -15.87 -1.12 -3.57
N ASN A 12 -17.13 -1.20 -4.02
CA ASN A 12 -17.57 -0.91 -5.39
C ASN A 12 -16.68 -1.61 -6.42
N LYS A 13 -16.47 -2.92 -6.24
CA LYS A 13 -15.67 -3.70 -7.19
C LYS A 13 -16.43 -3.91 -8.48
N ILE A 14 -15.68 -3.87 -9.57
CA ILE A 14 -16.16 -4.27 -10.89
C ILE A 14 -16.61 -5.74 -10.84
N THR A 15 -17.75 -6.02 -11.45
CA THR A 15 -18.25 -7.38 -11.62
C THR A 15 -17.55 -8.09 -12.78
N ALA A 16 -17.67 -9.42 -12.85
CA ALA A 16 -17.13 -10.19 -13.98
C ALA A 16 -17.80 -9.84 -15.32
N GLU A 17 -19.08 -9.44 -15.30
CA GLU A 17 -19.83 -9.00 -16.47
C GLU A 17 -19.29 -7.67 -16.99
N GLU A 18 -19.17 -6.66 -16.13
CA GLU A 18 -18.62 -5.34 -16.47
C GLU A 18 -17.14 -5.39 -16.87
N ALA A 19 -16.38 -6.37 -16.36
CA ALA A 19 -14.97 -6.54 -16.71
C ALA A 19 -14.77 -7.07 -18.13
N GLU A 20 -15.81 -7.62 -18.79
CA GLU A 20 -15.78 -8.10 -20.18
C GLU A 20 -14.60 -9.06 -20.48
N GLY A 21 -14.21 -9.88 -19.50
CA GLY A 21 -13.08 -10.80 -19.61
C GLY A 21 -11.69 -10.15 -19.57
N ILE A 22 -11.59 -8.84 -19.34
CA ILE A 22 -10.32 -8.13 -19.15
C ILE A 22 -9.71 -8.52 -17.79
N PRO A 23 -8.47 -9.05 -17.76
CA PRO A 23 -7.83 -9.41 -16.50
C PRO A 23 -7.59 -8.19 -15.61
N HIS A 24 -8.10 -8.26 -14.38
CA HIS A 24 -7.84 -7.29 -13.33
C HIS A 24 -6.86 -7.89 -12.32
N HIS A 25 -5.72 -7.25 -12.15
CA HIS A 25 -4.68 -7.68 -11.22
C HIS A 25 -4.81 -6.98 -9.87
N LEU A 26 -4.26 -7.58 -8.81
CA LEU A 26 -4.27 -7.03 -7.44
C LEU A 26 -5.68 -6.66 -6.93
N MET A 27 -6.68 -7.45 -7.29
CA MET A 27 -8.06 -7.31 -6.80
C MET A 27 -8.48 -8.60 -6.09
N SER A 28 -9.18 -8.47 -4.96
CA SER A 28 -9.71 -9.61 -4.18
C SER A 28 -8.68 -10.73 -3.90
N PHE A 29 -7.47 -10.38 -3.49
CA PHE A 29 -6.39 -11.34 -3.23
C PHE A 29 -5.87 -11.30 -1.77
N VAL A 30 -6.28 -10.30 -1.00
CA VAL A 30 -5.93 -10.17 0.42
C VAL A 30 -7.12 -10.61 1.26
N ASP A 31 -6.90 -11.48 2.24
CA ASP A 31 -7.93 -11.84 3.22
C ASP A 31 -8.21 -10.65 4.16
N ALA A 32 -9.44 -10.16 4.13
CA ALA A 32 -9.88 -9.03 4.96
C ALA A 32 -9.90 -9.33 6.47
N ALA A 33 -10.04 -10.60 6.86
CA ALA A 33 -10.15 -10.99 8.26
C ALA A 33 -8.80 -11.13 8.94
N THR A 34 -7.75 -11.48 8.19
CA THR A 34 -6.48 -11.95 8.77
C THR A 34 -5.26 -11.14 8.34
N ALA A 35 -5.32 -10.44 7.20
CA ALA A 35 -4.16 -9.79 6.62
C ALA A 35 -4.30 -8.27 6.57
N ARG A 36 -3.20 -7.58 6.89
CA ARG A 36 -3.03 -6.16 6.57
C ARG A 36 -2.26 -6.04 5.26
N TYR A 37 -2.54 -4.97 4.52
CA TYR A 37 -1.82 -4.64 3.30
C TYR A 37 -1.38 -3.19 3.31
N ASN A 38 -0.10 -2.95 3.01
CA ASN A 38 0.52 -1.63 3.05
C ASN A 38 1.04 -1.18 1.68
N ILE A 39 1.52 0.07 1.65
CA ILE A 39 2.02 0.72 0.44
C ILE A 39 3.28 0.05 -0.13
N HIS A 40 4.17 -0.44 0.72
CA HIS A 40 5.40 -1.10 0.28
C HIS A 40 5.08 -2.42 -0.44
N GLN A 41 4.17 -3.22 0.12
CA GLN A 41 3.66 -4.43 -0.52
C GLN A 41 2.97 -4.10 -1.85
N TYR A 42 2.16 -3.03 -1.89
CA TYR A 42 1.54 -2.55 -3.11
C TYR A 42 2.57 -2.22 -4.20
N ARG A 43 3.58 -1.40 -3.91
CA ARG A 43 4.62 -1.05 -4.90
C ARG A 43 5.33 -2.29 -5.41
N GLN A 44 5.80 -3.15 -4.52
CA GLN A 44 6.53 -4.35 -4.89
C GLN A 44 5.70 -5.26 -5.83
N GLN A 45 4.47 -5.56 -5.45
CA GLN A 45 3.60 -6.44 -6.24
C GLN A 45 3.10 -5.76 -7.52
N GLY A 46 2.78 -4.46 -7.45
CA GLY A 46 2.33 -3.66 -8.58
C GLY A 46 3.39 -3.57 -9.68
N LEU A 47 4.64 -3.26 -9.32
CA LEU A 47 5.75 -3.23 -10.27
C LEU A 47 6.00 -4.60 -10.90
N LYS A 48 5.90 -5.68 -10.11
CA LYS A 48 6.00 -7.05 -10.64
C LYS A 48 4.90 -7.34 -11.67
N VAL A 49 3.65 -7.01 -11.35
CA VAL A 49 2.51 -7.19 -12.28
C VAL A 49 2.70 -6.37 -13.56
N VAL A 50 3.14 -5.12 -13.44
CA VAL A 50 3.41 -4.23 -14.58
C VAL A 50 4.44 -4.87 -15.52
N GLU A 51 5.52 -5.41 -14.97
CA GLU A 51 6.57 -6.08 -15.73
C GLU A 51 6.05 -7.36 -16.41
N GLU A 52 5.30 -8.19 -15.68
CA GLU A 52 4.68 -9.40 -16.25
C GLU A 52 3.71 -9.08 -17.41
N ILE A 53 2.93 -8.00 -17.32
CA ILE A 53 2.04 -7.55 -18.40
C ILE A 53 2.84 -7.12 -19.62
N ARG A 54 3.93 -6.37 -19.42
CA ARG A 54 4.82 -5.93 -20.51
C ARG A 54 5.51 -7.11 -21.20
N GLN A 55 5.96 -8.11 -20.44
CA GLN A 55 6.57 -9.33 -20.99
C GLN A 55 5.61 -10.14 -21.86
N ARG A 56 4.30 -10.03 -21.63
CA ARG A 56 3.25 -10.60 -22.51
C ARG A 56 2.95 -9.76 -23.76
N GLY A 57 3.68 -8.67 -23.99
CA GLY A 57 3.46 -7.74 -25.09
C GLY A 57 2.19 -6.90 -24.95
N ARG A 58 1.72 -6.67 -23.72
CA ARG A 58 0.51 -5.90 -23.42
C ARG A 58 0.83 -4.60 -22.69
N ILE A 59 -0.11 -3.65 -22.74
CA ILE A 59 0.01 -2.37 -22.04
C ILE A 59 -0.63 -2.48 -20.66
N PRO A 60 0.10 -2.27 -19.56
CA PRO A 60 -0.47 -2.19 -18.23
C PRO A 60 -1.25 -0.89 -18.06
N ILE A 61 -2.47 -0.98 -17.52
CA ILE A 61 -3.32 0.16 -17.18
C ILE A 61 -3.57 0.12 -15.68
N VAL A 62 -3.19 1.19 -14.97
CA VAL A 62 -3.46 1.34 -13.53
C VAL A 62 -4.74 2.16 -13.39
N VAL A 63 -5.73 1.62 -12.68
CA VAL A 63 -7.06 2.23 -12.51
C VAL A 63 -7.37 2.40 -11.03
N GLY A 64 -7.96 3.54 -10.68
CA GLY A 64 -8.39 3.87 -9.32
C GLY A 64 -7.25 4.28 -8.40
N GLY A 65 -7.41 3.98 -7.12
CA GLY A 65 -6.43 4.28 -6.07
C GLY A 65 -6.55 5.67 -5.46
N THR A 66 -6.00 5.82 -4.26
CA THR A 66 -5.63 7.13 -3.71
C THR A 66 -4.35 7.58 -4.42
N ALA A 67 -4.18 8.88 -4.68
CA ALA A 67 -3.00 9.42 -5.38
C ALA A 67 -1.68 8.83 -4.87
N TYR A 68 -1.56 8.66 -3.54
CA TYR A 68 -0.42 8.04 -2.87
C TYR A 68 -0.03 6.64 -3.41
N TYR A 69 -1.00 5.77 -3.69
CA TYR A 69 -0.72 4.43 -4.23
C TYR A 69 -0.22 4.50 -5.68
N VAL A 70 -0.83 5.35 -6.52
CA VAL A 70 -0.39 5.54 -7.90
C VAL A 70 1.00 6.16 -7.95
N GLU A 71 1.23 7.21 -7.17
CA GLU A 71 2.53 7.87 -7.04
C GLU A 71 3.61 6.88 -6.59
N SER A 72 3.29 5.97 -5.67
CA SER A 72 4.24 4.94 -5.24
C SER A 72 4.70 3.99 -6.35
N LEU A 73 3.99 3.90 -7.49
CA LEU A 73 4.46 3.14 -8.66
C LEU A 73 5.31 3.99 -9.61
N LEU A 74 5.12 5.31 -9.59
CA LEU A 74 5.80 6.24 -10.48
C LEU A 74 7.10 6.77 -9.88
N PHE A 75 7.11 7.04 -8.58
CA PHE A 75 8.18 7.72 -7.85
C PHE A 75 8.53 6.91 -6.62
N GLU A 76 9.80 6.53 -6.48
CA GLU A 76 10.26 5.72 -5.34
C GLU A 76 10.33 6.56 -4.06
N GLU A 77 10.75 7.80 -4.22
CA GLU A 77 10.91 8.82 -3.20
C GLU A 77 9.60 9.26 -2.55
N ASN A 78 8.45 8.97 -3.17
CA ASN A 78 7.14 9.35 -2.65
C ASN A 78 6.59 8.37 -1.61
N ILE A 79 7.33 7.31 -1.26
CA ILE A 79 6.92 6.43 -0.17
C ILE A 79 7.54 6.93 1.13
N ILE A 80 6.68 7.22 2.10
CA ILE A 80 7.10 7.48 3.47
C ILE A 80 7.72 6.19 4.01
N GLU A 81 8.98 6.25 4.43
CA GLU A 81 9.61 5.16 5.16
C GLU A 81 8.85 4.94 6.46
N THR A 82 8.15 3.81 6.58
CA THR A 82 7.49 3.45 7.83
C THR A 82 8.45 2.69 8.73
N PRO A 83 8.37 2.88 10.06
CA PRO A 83 9.13 2.07 11.01
C PRO A 83 8.91 0.56 10.76
N GLY A 84 9.99 -0.23 10.82
CA GLY A 84 9.99 -1.63 10.40
C GLY A 84 10.29 -1.87 8.90
N SER A 85 10.32 -0.83 8.05
CA SER A 85 10.80 -0.97 6.65
C SER A 85 12.31 -1.21 6.56
N LYS A 86 13.09 -0.83 7.59
CA LYS A 86 14.54 -1.04 7.73
C LYS A 86 14.96 -1.98 8.87
N GLY A 87 14.02 -2.56 9.60
CA GLY A 87 14.31 -3.52 10.69
C GLY A 87 14.26 -2.95 12.11
N ASP A 88 13.87 -1.68 12.30
CA ASP A 88 13.88 -1.00 13.60
C ASP A 88 12.62 -1.29 14.46
N LEU A 89 12.17 -2.55 14.50
CA LEU A 89 10.93 -2.94 15.18
C LEU A 89 10.98 -2.69 16.70
N GLU A 90 12.14 -2.83 17.33
CA GLU A 90 12.32 -2.58 18.77
C GLU A 90 12.09 -1.10 19.12
N GLU A 91 12.49 -0.17 18.26
CA GLU A 91 12.29 1.25 18.49
C GLU A 91 10.79 1.62 18.41
N VAL A 92 10.04 0.96 17.52
CA VAL A 92 8.58 1.15 17.40
C VAL A 92 7.86 0.69 18.67
N GLU A 93 8.21 -0.47 19.20
CA GLU A 93 7.59 -1.00 20.41
C GLU A 93 7.84 -0.11 21.64
N GLU A 94 9.00 0.56 21.71
CA GLU A 94 9.28 1.55 22.75
C GLU A 94 8.48 2.85 22.56
N LEU A 95 8.27 3.28 21.32
CA LEU A 95 7.44 4.45 21.02
C LEU A 95 5.95 4.19 21.32
N ASP A 96 5.45 2.97 21.10
CA ASP A 96 4.06 2.59 21.40
C ASP A 96 3.71 2.64 22.90
N LYS A 97 4.73 2.62 23.78
CA LYS A 97 4.55 2.74 25.24
C LYS A 97 4.36 4.19 25.69
N LEU A 98 4.68 5.17 24.85
CA LEU A 98 4.62 6.59 25.19
C LEU A 98 3.22 7.16 24.96
N SER A 99 2.82 8.10 25.80
CA SER A 99 1.61 8.88 25.58
C SER A 99 1.78 9.83 24.39
N ASN A 100 0.66 10.28 23.81
CA ASN A 100 0.68 11.26 22.72
C ASN A 100 1.48 12.53 23.05
N MET A 101 1.46 12.98 24.30
CA MET A 101 2.22 14.16 24.75
C MET A 101 3.73 13.89 24.80
N GLU A 102 4.13 12.69 25.19
CA GLU A 102 5.54 12.29 25.23
C GLU A 102 6.10 12.09 23.82
N LEU A 103 5.32 11.47 22.93
CA LEU A 103 5.65 11.38 21.50
C LEU A 103 5.80 12.76 20.86
N HIS A 104 4.87 13.67 21.15
CA HIS A 104 4.92 15.04 20.63
C HIS A 104 6.17 15.79 21.12
N ARG A 105 6.48 15.72 22.42
CA ARG A 105 7.69 16.35 22.98
C ARG A 105 8.95 15.80 22.33
N ARG A 106 9.03 14.47 22.15
CA ARG A 106 10.19 13.83 21.51
C ARG A 106 10.35 14.27 20.05
N LEU A 107 9.24 14.50 19.33
CA LEU A 107 9.27 15.07 17.98
C LEU A 107 9.81 16.52 17.99
N GLU A 108 9.38 17.36 18.93
CA GLU A 108 9.88 18.74 19.07
C GLU A 108 11.39 18.77 19.34
N GLU A 109 11.89 17.88 20.20
CA GLU A 109 13.32 17.77 20.51
C GLU A 109 14.14 17.43 19.25
N VAL A 110 13.69 16.44 18.45
CA VAL A 110 14.38 16.02 17.22
C VAL A 110 14.28 17.07 16.11
N GLN A 111 13.14 17.75 15.95
CA GLN A 111 12.97 18.80 14.94
C GLN A 111 13.79 20.05 15.24
N SER A 112 14.01 20.39 16.51
CA SER A 112 14.85 21.53 16.89
C SER A 112 16.33 21.38 16.53
N LEU A 113 16.75 20.17 16.14
CA LEU A 113 18.12 19.82 15.77
C LEU A 113 18.39 19.92 14.26
N TYR A 114 17.39 20.28 13.45
CA TYR A 114 17.49 20.52 12.00
C TYR A 114 17.17 21.98 11.66
#